data_AF-A0A2A5HBM1-F1
#
_entry.id   AF-A0A2A5HBM1-F1
#
_cell.length_a   1.000
_cell.length_b   1.000
_cell.length_c   1.000
_cell.angle_alpha   90.00
_cell.angle_beta   90.00
_cell.angle_gamma   90.00
#
_symmetry.space_group_name_H-M   'P 1'
#
loop_
_entity.id
_entity.type
_entity.pdbx_description
1 polymer ?
#
loop_
_entity_poly.entity_id
_entity_poly.type
_entity_poly.pdbx_seq_one_letter_code
_entity_poly.pdbx_strand_id
1 'polypeptide(L)'
;TYALDINPLFDVTQQRQGMAESKIIFNLAMCGSLDICITPEFSDELQRHADKFDQDPVLALASALPSIPLGNAESIKRLSNELREIIFPNRSTSGKRSANDNSDLNHIAYCIEYKLSGFITREKTLLRSSDIINRQYGIKILSPEEVIQTDTKQEDITLSTRTPETLSIRNIENFNPTEIGGFLESFGVLDSTIKTLHFENSHGTNIEHVGVYLETNLIGYASWQKPSKIKNVINLHFYLDETAHEPTKVIDNIFERVFRCVPPLTSARIELSIHEKQTTTKQTALSIGFLQRLNSTELSKVAFNGFINESNWGKFRSDFSELSGLNLPEKLPKNKELLNTGVPITGKNKQEFRCYSLFDFETLISPGFLLPKGRECLLLPIKETYASQLLGELSPQRTLLPSEGVSLLLEKAYFRSTARKDYFKKGTTIAFYVSGKKSIQEIVGLARITYSELLDEDQADFSLQRQGVLPREKLAAIANSEGKLHAFTFDNFNEFPSRLDFKKAKSMGVISDANLITVEKLPYEKFKKIIDSVYKS
;
A
#
# COMPACT_ATOMS: atom_id res chain seq x y z
N THR A 1 -2.56 7.29 21.13
CA THR A 1 -3.98 7.34 21.54
C THR A 1 -4.74 8.36 20.73
N TYR A 2 -5.95 8.01 20.28
CA TYR A 2 -6.87 8.87 19.52
C TYR A 2 -8.10 9.18 20.37
N ALA A 3 -8.60 10.42 20.31
CA ALA A 3 -9.90 10.74 20.87
C ALA A 3 -11.01 10.44 19.87
N LEU A 4 -12.14 9.92 20.36
CA LEU A 4 -13.31 9.58 19.54
C LEU A 4 -14.37 10.68 19.66
N ASP A 5 -14.98 11.04 18.54
CA ASP A 5 -16.22 11.83 18.48
C ASP A 5 -17.45 10.97 18.85
N ILE A 6 -18.55 11.58 19.28
CA ILE A 6 -19.79 10.87 19.65
C ILE A 6 -20.44 10.16 18.45
N ASN A 7 -20.20 10.67 17.24
CA ASN A 7 -20.80 10.17 16.01
C ASN A 7 -20.52 8.67 15.77
N PRO A 8 -19.27 8.17 15.80
CA PRO A 8 -18.97 6.74 15.76
C PRO A 8 -19.72 5.88 16.78
N LEU A 9 -19.93 6.36 18.01
CA LEU A 9 -20.71 5.62 19.03
C LEU A 9 -22.19 5.53 18.62
N PHE A 10 -22.77 6.62 18.14
CA PHE A 10 -24.14 6.62 17.63
C PHE A 10 -24.34 5.80 16.38
N ASP A 11 -23.32 5.66 15.52
CA ASP A 11 -23.40 4.79 14.35
C ASP A 11 -23.66 3.33 14.75
N VAL A 12 -22.98 2.87 15.80
CA VAL A 12 -23.12 1.49 16.30
C VAL A 12 -24.43 1.31 17.07
N THR A 13 -24.74 2.24 17.98
CA THR A 13 -25.90 2.10 18.89
C THR A 13 -27.23 2.36 18.19
N GLN A 14 -27.27 3.23 17.18
CA GLN A 14 -28.49 3.61 16.44
C GLN A 14 -28.54 3.06 15.01
N GLN A 15 -27.58 2.21 14.62
CA GLN A 15 -27.52 1.59 13.28
C GLN A 15 -27.53 2.60 12.12
N ARG A 16 -26.77 3.69 12.25
CA ARG A 16 -26.72 4.76 11.23
C ARG A 16 -25.82 4.37 10.05
N GLN A 17 -25.89 5.17 8.99
CA GLN A 17 -24.96 5.10 7.86
C GLN A 17 -23.54 5.33 8.36
N GLY A 18 -22.76 4.25 8.48
CA GLY A 18 -21.46 4.29 9.15
C GLY A 18 -21.19 3.17 10.17
N MET A 19 -22.21 2.36 10.46
CA MET A 19 -22.10 1.29 11.45
C MET A 19 -20.95 0.32 11.15
N ALA A 20 -20.74 -0.03 9.88
CA ALA A 20 -19.73 -1.00 9.48
C ALA A 20 -18.34 -0.53 9.87
N GLU A 21 -17.97 0.70 9.52
CA GLU A 21 -16.67 1.27 9.84
C GLU A 21 -16.52 1.49 11.34
N SER A 22 -17.54 2.07 11.99
CA SER A 22 -17.47 2.36 13.43
C SER A 22 -17.34 1.08 14.28
N LYS A 23 -17.97 -0.04 13.89
CA LYS A 23 -17.78 -1.36 14.53
C LYS A 23 -16.32 -1.82 14.48
N ILE A 24 -15.65 -1.62 13.35
CA ILE A 24 -14.25 -2.03 13.18
C ILE A 24 -13.34 -1.19 14.08
N ILE A 25 -13.60 0.11 14.25
CA ILE A 25 -12.83 0.96 15.19
C ILE A 25 -12.91 0.41 16.61
N PHE A 26 -14.12 0.12 17.10
CA PHE A 26 -14.29 -0.43 18.44
C PHE A 26 -13.63 -1.80 18.58
N ASN A 27 -13.68 -2.63 17.54
CA ASN A 27 -12.98 -3.92 17.53
C ASN A 27 -11.46 -3.74 17.63
N LEU A 28 -10.89 -2.87 16.79
CA LEU A 28 -9.46 -2.52 16.83
C LEU A 28 -9.04 -2.04 18.22
N ALA A 29 -9.90 -1.26 18.89
CA ALA A 29 -9.65 -0.77 20.23
C ALA A 29 -9.68 -1.88 21.28
N MET A 30 -10.70 -2.74 21.26
CA MET A 30 -10.81 -3.86 22.21
C MET A 30 -9.71 -4.91 22.01
N CYS A 31 -9.21 -5.06 20.79
CA CYS A 31 -8.09 -5.96 20.48
C CYS A 31 -6.71 -5.32 20.75
N GLY A 32 -6.65 -4.10 21.28
CA GLY A 32 -5.39 -3.40 21.58
C GLY A 32 -4.59 -2.94 20.36
N SER A 33 -5.18 -2.98 19.16
CA SER A 33 -4.57 -2.46 17.92
C SER A 33 -4.71 -0.94 17.77
N LEU A 34 -5.61 -0.32 18.53
CA LEU A 34 -5.87 1.11 18.51
C LEU A 34 -6.20 1.64 19.92
N ASP A 35 -5.35 2.49 20.48
CA ASP A 35 -5.69 3.16 21.74
C ASP A 35 -6.71 4.29 21.49
N ILE A 36 -7.93 4.13 22.00
CA ILE A 36 -8.97 5.18 21.97
C ILE A 36 -9.23 5.77 23.35
N CYS A 37 -9.69 7.02 23.37
CA CYS A 37 -10.19 7.70 24.55
C CYS A 37 -11.35 8.64 24.18
N ILE A 38 -12.03 9.20 25.17
CA ILE A 38 -13.04 10.24 25.01
C ILE A 38 -12.59 11.55 25.66
N THR A 39 -13.05 12.68 25.13
CA THR A 39 -12.81 13.99 25.72
C THR A 39 -13.91 14.33 26.74
N PRO A 40 -13.71 15.32 27.63
CA PRO A 40 -14.79 15.82 28.48
C PRO A 40 -16.02 16.29 27.69
N GLU A 41 -15.81 16.90 26.52
CA GLU A 41 -16.91 17.36 25.65
C GLU A 41 -17.77 16.20 25.14
N PHE A 42 -17.18 15.01 24.91
CA PHE A 42 -17.94 13.81 24.53
C PHE A 42 -18.96 13.43 25.61
N SER A 43 -18.54 13.45 26.88
CA SER A 43 -19.40 13.12 28.01
C SER A 43 -20.52 14.15 28.17
N ASP A 44 -20.20 15.44 28.04
CA ASP A 44 -21.18 16.52 28.10
C ASP A 44 -22.21 16.44 26.96
N GLU A 45 -21.77 16.12 25.75
CA GLU A 45 -22.66 15.94 24.60
C GLU A 45 -23.57 14.71 24.78
N LEU A 46 -23.02 13.60 25.26
CA LEU A 46 -23.80 12.39 25.51
C LEU A 46 -24.83 12.59 26.63
N GLN A 47 -24.49 13.33 27.69
CA GLN A 47 -25.43 13.66 28.76
C GLN A 47 -26.59 14.54 28.27
N ARG A 48 -26.30 15.56 27.44
CA ARG A 48 -27.35 16.37 26.76
C ARG A 48 -28.30 15.53 25.90
N HIS A 49 -27.82 14.40 25.38
CA HIS A 49 -28.63 13.47 24.60
C HIS A 49 -29.41 12.45 25.46
N ALA A 50 -28.89 12.12 26.65
CA ALA A 50 -29.44 11.10 27.57
C ALA A 50 -30.59 11.60 28.46
N ASP A 51 -30.87 12.91 28.50
CA ASP A 51 -31.95 13.57 29.29
C ASP A 51 -33.39 13.04 29.04
N LYS A 52 -33.55 11.95 28.28
CA LYS A 52 -34.82 11.29 27.95
C LYS A 52 -35.02 9.92 28.63
N PHE A 53 -34.01 9.36 29.33
CA PHE A 53 -34.08 8.04 29.95
C PHE A 53 -33.32 7.99 31.28
N ASP A 54 -33.96 7.54 32.38
CA ASP A 54 -33.36 7.47 33.74
C ASP A 54 -32.14 6.53 33.85
N GLN A 55 -32.01 5.56 32.93
CA GLN A 55 -30.85 4.67 32.82
C GLN A 55 -30.55 4.42 31.34
N ASP A 56 -29.68 5.24 30.75
CA ASP A 56 -29.20 5.03 29.38
C ASP A 56 -27.99 4.05 29.40
N PRO A 57 -28.12 2.80 28.91
CA PRO A 57 -27.02 1.85 28.86
C PRO A 57 -25.88 2.31 27.94
N VAL A 58 -26.16 3.19 26.96
CA VAL A 58 -25.14 3.79 26.10
C VAL A 58 -24.31 4.80 26.90
N LEU A 59 -24.94 5.60 27.76
CA LEU A 59 -24.25 6.51 28.67
C LEU A 59 -23.37 5.74 29.67
N ALA A 60 -23.87 4.65 30.24
CA ALA A 60 -23.11 3.80 31.15
C ALA A 60 -21.89 3.18 30.47
N LEU A 61 -22.04 2.66 29.24
CA LEU A 61 -20.93 2.09 28.46
C LEU A 61 -19.91 3.16 28.07
N ALA A 62 -20.37 4.32 27.60
CA ALA A 62 -19.50 5.41 27.23
C ALA A 62 -18.70 5.96 28.41
N SER A 63 -19.31 6.01 29.59
CA SER A 63 -18.64 6.44 30.84
C SER A 63 -17.56 5.45 31.30
N ALA A 64 -17.58 4.21 30.81
CA ALA A 64 -16.54 3.22 31.04
C ALA A 64 -15.34 3.34 30.08
N LEU A 65 -15.43 4.18 29.03
CA LEU A 65 -14.31 4.42 28.13
C LEU A 65 -13.24 5.28 28.82
N PRO A 66 -11.95 5.08 28.50
CA PRO A 66 -10.87 5.94 29.01
C PRO A 66 -11.14 7.41 28.66
N SER A 67 -11.21 8.27 29.67
CA SER A 67 -11.48 9.71 29.50
C SER A 67 -10.25 10.55 29.82
N ILE A 68 -10.05 11.61 29.04
CA ILE A 68 -9.01 12.60 29.30
C ILE A 68 -9.41 13.41 30.54
N PRO A 69 -8.48 13.70 31.48
CA PRO A 69 -8.81 14.52 32.63
C PRO A 69 -9.18 15.95 32.22
N LEU A 70 -9.95 16.64 33.08
CA LEU A 70 -10.28 18.05 32.89
C LEU A 70 -9.00 18.88 32.86
N GLY A 71 -8.73 19.51 31.71
CA GLY A 71 -7.54 20.33 31.48
C GLY A 71 -7.67 21.74 32.06
N ASN A 72 -6.63 22.55 31.86
CA ASN A 72 -6.69 23.97 32.20
C ASN A 72 -7.68 24.70 31.26
N ALA A 73 -8.81 25.13 31.81
CA ALA A 73 -9.87 25.80 31.06
C ALA A 73 -9.40 27.05 30.29
N GLU A 74 -8.38 27.76 30.79
CA GLU A 74 -7.80 28.91 30.08
C GLU A 74 -6.98 28.47 28.86
N SER A 75 -6.22 27.38 28.97
CA SER A 75 -5.44 26.85 27.84
C SER A 75 -6.37 26.32 26.75
N ILE A 76 -7.39 25.55 27.14
CA ILE A 76 -8.41 25.03 26.22
C ILE A 76 -9.13 26.18 25.51
N LYS A 77 -9.57 27.21 26.24
CA LYS A 77 -10.24 28.37 25.65
C LYS A 77 -9.34 29.13 24.68
N ARG A 78 -8.05 29.31 25.00
CA ARG A 78 -7.07 29.92 24.10
C ARG A 78 -6.92 29.11 22.82
N LEU A 79 -6.69 27.79 22.94
CA LEU A 79 -6.55 26.89 21.80
C LEU A 79 -7.82 26.85 20.94
N SER A 80 -9.01 26.79 21.53
CA SER A 80 -10.27 26.84 20.80
C SER A 80 -10.43 28.13 19.99
N ASN A 81 -9.99 29.28 20.51
CA ASN A 81 -10.01 30.55 19.77
C ASN A 81 -9.04 30.53 18.57
N GLU A 82 -7.82 30.03 18.75
CA GLU A 82 -6.82 29.90 17.67
C GLU A 82 -7.32 28.94 16.58
N LEU A 83 -7.88 27.80 16.99
CA LEU A 83 -8.44 26.79 16.08
C LEU A 83 -9.65 27.31 15.30
N ARG A 84 -10.44 28.23 15.87
CA ARG A 84 -11.61 28.80 15.20
C ARG A 84 -11.24 29.54 13.92
N GLU A 85 -10.14 30.29 13.92
CA GLU A 85 -9.67 31.01 12.74
C GLU A 85 -9.21 30.05 11.62
N ILE A 86 -8.75 28.86 12.00
CA ILE A 86 -8.28 27.82 11.06
C ILE A 86 -9.47 27.04 10.49
N ILE A 87 -10.35 26.53 11.35
CA ILE A 87 -11.43 25.60 10.98
C ILE A 87 -12.68 26.34 10.47
N PHE A 88 -13.00 27.49 11.07
CA PHE A 88 -14.25 28.22 10.83
C PHE A 88 -14.04 29.72 10.52
N PRO A 89 -13.15 30.11 9.57
CA PRO A 89 -12.77 31.52 9.36
C PRO A 89 -13.94 32.44 8.99
N ASN A 90 -14.99 31.91 8.35
CA ASN A 90 -16.11 32.68 7.81
C ASN A 90 -17.45 32.40 8.52
N ARG A 91 -17.46 31.72 9.68
CA ARG A 91 -18.71 31.39 10.39
C ARG A 91 -18.97 32.34 11.56
N SER A 92 -20.22 32.81 11.66
CA SER A 92 -20.68 33.68 12.75
C SER A 92 -20.53 33.02 14.12
N THR A 93 -20.22 33.81 15.14
CA THR A 93 -20.08 33.38 16.54
C THR A 93 -21.42 33.29 17.29
N SER A 94 -22.54 33.61 16.64
CA SER A 94 -23.87 33.66 17.26
C SER A 94 -24.82 32.60 16.67
N GLY A 95 -25.56 31.91 17.56
CA GLY A 95 -26.62 30.95 17.21
C GLY A 95 -26.27 29.48 17.47
N LYS A 96 -27.24 28.58 17.20
CA LYS A 96 -27.15 27.13 17.50
C LYS A 96 -25.96 26.43 16.81
N ARG A 97 -25.58 26.89 15.61
CA ARG A 97 -24.39 26.40 14.90
C ARG A 97 -23.08 26.75 15.63
N SER A 98 -23.04 27.89 16.34
CA SER A 98 -21.86 28.31 17.10
C SER A 98 -21.60 27.42 18.33
N ALA A 99 -22.66 26.88 18.94
CA ALA A 99 -22.52 25.94 20.06
C ALA A 99 -21.88 24.62 19.61
N ASN A 100 -22.33 24.08 18.46
CA ASN A 100 -21.73 22.88 17.87
C ASN A 100 -20.29 23.16 17.41
N ASP A 101 -20.05 24.28 16.72
CA ASP A 101 -18.70 24.68 16.30
C ASP A 101 -17.76 24.80 17.53
N ASN A 102 -18.23 25.30 18.68
CA ASN A 102 -17.44 25.37 19.91
C ASN A 102 -17.14 23.99 20.52
N SER A 103 -18.11 23.08 20.48
CA SER A 103 -17.95 21.68 20.90
C SER A 103 -16.83 21.02 20.09
N ASP A 104 -16.90 21.11 18.76
CA ASP A 104 -15.90 20.60 17.83
C ASP A 104 -14.50 21.16 18.12
N LEU A 105 -14.40 22.46 18.37
CA LEU A 105 -13.12 23.12 18.71
C LEU A 105 -12.56 22.62 20.05
N ASN A 106 -13.41 22.43 21.06
CA ASN A 106 -12.99 21.93 22.37
C ASN A 106 -12.43 20.51 22.28
N HIS A 107 -13.04 19.62 21.50
CA HIS A 107 -12.49 18.28 21.25
C HIS A 107 -11.05 18.34 20.76
N ILE A 108 -10.79 19.16 19.75
CA ILE A 108 -9.43 19.31 19.18
C ILE A 108 -8.48 20.01 20.17
N ALA A 109 -8.94 21.02 20.90
CA ALA A 109 -8.14 21.69 21.91
C ALA A 109 -7.68 20.72 23.01
N TYR A 110 -8.57 19.83 23.48
CA TYR A 110 -8.19 18.76 24.41
C TYR A 110 -7.16 17.81 23.81
N CYS A 111 -7.30 17.44 22.54
CA CYS A 111 -6.31 16.59 21.86
C CYS A 111 -4.92 17.25 21.83
N ILE A 112 -4.85 18.56 21.57
CA ILE A 112 -3.60 19.32 21.53
C ILE A 112 -2.96 19.42 22.92
N GLU A 113 -3.73 19.85 23.93
CA GLU A 113 -3.24 20.05 25.30
C GLU A 113 -2.63 18.76 25.88
N TYR A 114 -3.28 17.62 25.64
CA TYR A 114 -2.84 16.32 26.13
C TYR A 114 -1.95 15.55 25.15
N LYS A 115 -1.52 16.19 24.05
CA LYS A 115 -0.60 15.62 23.04
C LYS A 115 -1.06 14.26 22.52
N LEU A 116 -2.36 14.13 22.25
CA LEU A 116 -2.90 12.94 21.63
C LEU A 116 -2.37 12.77 20.20
N SER A 117 -2.45 11.54 19.68
CA SER A 117 -2.02 11.25 18.30
C SER A 117 -3.02 11.76 17.27
N GLY A 118 -4.28 11.95 17.66
CA GLY A 118 -5.32 12.42 16.76
C GLY A 118 -6.74 12.40 17.32
N PHE A 119 -7.69 12.76 16.47
CA PHE A 119 -9.13 12.78 16.73
C PHE A 119 -9.87 12.10 15.57
N ILE A 120 -10.84 11.24 15.89
CA ILE A 120 -11.64 10.50 14.91
C ILE A 120 -13.05 11.08 14.85
N THR A 121 -13.44 11.61 13.69
CA THR A 121 -14.74 12.28 13.47
C THR A 121 -15.25 12.09 12.05
N ARG A 122 -16.57 12.20 11.85
CA ARG A 122 -17.20 12.27 10.52
C ARG A 122 -17.43 13.71 10.05
N GLU A 123 -17.12 14.72 10.87
CA GLU A 123 -17.41 16.12 10.53
C GLU A 123 -16.49 16.62 9.41
N LYS A 124 -17.10 16.90 8.25
CA LYS A 124 -16.37 17.27 7.02
C LYS A 124 -15.59 18.57 7.18
N THR A 125 -16.04 19.50 8.01
CA THR A 125 -15.33 20.77 8.22
C THR A 125 -14.00 20.55 8.95
N LEU A 126 -13.98 19.66 9.94
CA LEU A 126 -12.76 19.27 10.64
C LEU A 126 -11.80 18.50 9.73
N LEU A 127 -12.32 17.54 8.95
CA LEU A 127 -11.52 16.74 8.01
C LEU A 127 -10.82 17.61 6.95
N ARG A 128 -11.47 18.67 6.45
CA ARG A 128 -10.86 19.62 5.50
C ARG A 128 -9.69 20.42 6.09
N SER A 129 -9.66 20.59 7.40
CA SER A 129 -8.63 21.35 8.12
C SER A 129 -7.50 20.45 8.66
N SER A 130 -7.60 19.13 8.45
CA SER A 130 -6.69 18.11 8.99
C SER A 130 -5.23 18.38 8.66
N ASP A 131 -4.90 18.71 7.41
CA ASP A 131 -3.52 18.95 6.97
C ASP A 131 -2.87 20.17 7.63
N ILE A 132 -3.66 21.21 7.92
CA ILE A 132 -3.17 22.43 8.56
C ILE A 132 -2.96 22.16 10.05
N ILE A 133 -3.93 21.52 10.70
CA ILE A 133 -3.89 21.19 12.12
C ILE A 133 -2.74 20.21 12.43
N ASN A 134 -2.56 19.20 11.59
CA ASN A 134 -1.45 18.26 11.73
C ASN A 134 -0.08 18.96 11.58
N ARG A 135 0.05 19.90 10.61
CA ARG A 135 1.29 20.66 10.43
C ARG A 135 1.61 21.59 11.59
N GLN A 136 0.60 22.24 12.17
CA GLN A 136 0.79 23.25 13.20
C GLN A 136 0.87 22.66 14.61
N TYR A 137 0.10 21.61 14.89
CA TYR A 137 -0.06 21.06 16.24
C TYR A 137 0.29 19.57 16.36
N GLY A 138 0.57 18.88 15.25
CA GLY A 138 0.91 17.45 15.25
C GLY A 138 -0.28 16.51 15.50
N ILE A 139 -1.51 17.01 15.44
CA ILE A 139 -2.74 16.23 15.66
C ILE A 139 -3.32 15.77 14.32
N LYS A 140 -3.51 14.46 14.15
CA LYS A 140 -4.19 13.88 12.98
C LYS A 140 -5.71 13.90 13.18
N ILE A 141 -6.47 14.51 12.29
CA ILE A 141 -7.93 14.39 12.25
C ILE A 141 -8.29 13.37 11.18
N LEU A 142 -8.98 12.29 11.58
CA LEU A 142 -9.25 11.14 10.74
C LEU A 142 -10.75 10.83 10.67
N SER A 143 -11.24 10.41 9.51
CA SER A 143 -12.56 9.77 9.41
C SER A 143 -12.47 8.28 9.78
N PRO A 144 -13.59 7.62 10.14
CA PRO A 144 -13.61 6.18 10.32
C PRO A 144 -13.06 5.38 9.12
N GLU A 145 -13.36 5.83 7.90
CA GLU A 145 -12.87 5.26 6.65
C GLU A 145 -11.36 5.49 6.45
N GLU A 146 -10.78 6.53 7.04
CA GLU A 146 -9.34 6.76 6.97
C GLU A 146 -8.57 5.95 8.02
N VAL A 147 -9.26 5.55 9.09
CA VAL A 147 -8.75 4.59 10.07
C VAL A 147 -8.78 3.17 9.51
N ILE A 148 -9.72 2.86 8.62
CA ILE A 148 -9.96 1.51 8.11
C ILE A 148 -9.82 1.51 6.59
N GLN A 149 -8.83 0.81 6.06
CA GLN A 149 -8.79 0.56 4.62
C GLN A 149 -9.82 -0.50 4.22
N THR A 150 -11.07 -0.09 4.06
CA THR A 150 -12.08 -0.89 3.36
C THR A 150 -11.91 -0.67 1.86
N ASP A 151 -11.14 -1.51 1.17
CA ASP A 151 -11.61 -1.99 -0.14
C ASP A 151 -10.86 -3.17 -0.78
N THR A 152 -11.63 -3.86 -1.64
CA THR A 152 -11.38 -5.08 -2.43
C THR A 152 -10.94 -6.31 -1.65
N LYS A 153 -11.89 -7.26 -1.44
CA LYS A 153 -11.56 -8.68 -1.22
C LYS A 153 -10.59 -9.07 -2.33
N GLN A 154 -9.36 -9.48 -1.98
CA GLN A 154 -8.43 -10.04 -2.96
C GLN A 154 -9.06 -11.31 -3.52
N GLU A 155 -9.09 -11.48 -4.83
CA GLU A 155 -9.75 -12.65 -5.42
C GLU A 155 -8.95 -13.93 -5.15
N ASP A 156 -9.65 -15.06 -5.17
CA ASP A 156 -9.03 -16.38 -5.19
C ASP A 156 -8.32 -16.58 -6.52
N ILE A 157 -7.15 -17.20 -6.48
CA ILE A 157 -6.25 -17.28 -7.63
C ILE A 157 -5.85 -18.71 -7.85
N THR A 158 -5.92 -19.12 -9.11
CA THR A 158 -5.39 -20.39 -9.57
C THR A 158 -4.10 -20.12 -10.33
N LEU A 159 -3.00 -20.72 -9.86
CA LEU A 159 -1.70 -20.64 -10.50
C LEU A 159 -1.52 -21.90 -11.35
N SER A 160 -1.40 -21.72 -12.67
CA SER A 160 -1.07 -22.81 -13.58
C SER A 160 0.35 -23.30 -13.29
N THR A 161 0.47 -24.59 -12.96
CA THR A 161 1.76 -25.26 -12.79
C THR A 161 2.18 -25.94 -14.09
N ARG A 162 3.44 -26.39 -14.19
CA ARG A 162 3.92 -27.19 -15.32
C ARG A 162 3.44 -28.65 -15.27
N THR A 163 2.92 -29.06 -14.13
CA THR A 163 2.30 -30.36 -13.88
C THR A 163 0.77 -30.25 -14.04
N PRO A 164 0.04 -31.37 -14.14
CA PRO A 164 -1.42 -31.33 -14.10
C PRO A 164 -1.98 -30.87 -12.74
N GLU A 165 -1.14 -30.76 -11.71
CA GLU A 165 -1.54 -30.31 -10.38
C GLU A 165 -1.89 -28.83 -10.35
N THR A 166 -2.97 -28.50 -9.66
CA THR A 166 -3.49 -27.15 -9.55
C THR A 166 -3.07 -26.52 -8.23
N LEU A 167 -2.29 -25.44 -8.29
CA LEU A 167 -1.96 -24.63 -7.13
C LEU A 167 -2.98 -23.49 -7.01
N SER A 168 -3.57 -23.32 -5.83
CA SER A 168 -4.55 -22.26 -5.58
C SER A 168 -4.24 -21.48 -4.31
N ILE A 169 -4.46 -20.17 -4.38
CA ILE A 169 -4.27 -19.24 -3.27
C ILE A 169 -5.64 -18.65 -2.97
N ARG A 170 -6.16 -18.93 -1.77
CA ARG A 170 -7.55 -18.61 -1.40
C ARG A 170 -7.60 -17.85 -0.09
N ASN A 171 -8.57 -16.95 0.04
CA ASN A 171 -8.81 -16.31 1.34
C ASN A 171 -9.45 -17.30 2.31
N ILE A 172 -9.01 -17.25 3.57
CA ILE A 172 -9.53 -18.07 4.66
C ILE A 172 -10.58 -17.25 5.40
N GLU A 173 -11.85 -17.54 5.16
CA GLU A 173 -12.96 -16.89 5.87
C GLU A 173 -13.15 -17.46 7.29
N ASN A 174 -12.77 -18.73 7.51
CA ASN A 174 -12.83 -19.38 8.81
C ASN A 174 -11.54 -20.14 9.08
N PHE A 175 -10.78 -19.71 10.09
CA PHE A 175 -9.57 -20.38 10.52
C PHE A 175 -9.91 -21.74 11.13
N ASN A 176 -9.55 -22.83 10.44
CA ASN A 176 -9.67 -24.19 10.95
C ASN A 176 -8.49 -24.53 11.87
N PRO A 177 -8.70 -24.66 13.20
CA PRO A 177 -7.60 -24.91 14.14
C PRO A 177 -6.90 -26.25 13.92
N THR A 178 -7.62 -27.26 13.39
CA THR A 178 -7.03 -28.58 13.15
C THR A 178 -6.10 -28.57 11.95
N GLU A 179 -6.55 -28.00 10.83
CA GLU A 179 -5.78 -27.97 9.58
C GLU A 179 -4.69 -26.89 9.61
N ILE A 180 -5.08 -25.64 9.84
CA ILE A 180 -4.15 -24.50 9.81
C ILE A 180 -3.30 -24.49 11.07
N GLY A 181 -3.89 -24.75 12.25
CA GLY A 181 -3.12 -24.85 13.49
C GLY A 181 -2.11 -25.99 13.42
N GLY A 182 -2.52 -27.19 12.99
CA GLY A 182 -1.60 -28.32 12.80
C GLY A 182 -0.50 -28.02 11.78
N PHE A 183 -0.82 -27.32 10.69
CA PHE A 183 0.20 -26.85 9.74
C PHE A 183 1.19 -25.89 10.39
N LEU A 184 0.74 -24.86 11.10
CA LEU A 184 1.61 -23.89 11.77
C LEU A 184 2.47 -24.53 12.88
N GLU A 185 1.92 -25.48 13.63
CA GLU A 185 2.66 -26.26 14.62
C GLU A 185 3.81 -27.06 13.99
N SER A 186 3.61 -27.58 12.77
CA SER A 186 4.68 -28.27 12.03
C SER A 186 5.87 -27.36 11.67
N PHE A 187 5.63 -26.04 11.60
CA PHE A 187 6.66 -25.01 11.45
C PHE A 187 7.15 -24.45 12.80
N GLY A 188 6.82 -25.08 13.92
CA GLY A 188 7.27 -24.68 15.25
C GLY A 188 6.70 -23.34 15.73
N VAL A 189 5.57 -22.89 15.14
CA VAL A 189 4.88 -21.68 15.59
C VAL A 189 4.31 -21.91 16.98
N LEU A 190 4.53 -20.96 17.89
CA LEU A 190 4.03 -21.07 19.26
C LEU A 190 2.50 -21.09 19.30
N ASP A 191 1.93 -21.94 20.15
CA ASP A 191 0.47 -22.04 20.37
C ASP A 191 -0.17 -20.68 20.72
N SER A 192 0.54 -19.82 21.46
CA SER A 192 0.08 -18.44 21.72
C SER A 192 -0.12 -17.63 20.44
N THR A 193 0.80 -17.75 19.48
CA THR A 193 0.71 -17.07 18.18
C THR A 193 -0.41 -17.66 17.33
N ILE A 194 -0.58 -18.97 17.32
CA ILE A 194 -1.68 -19.64 16.60
C ILE A 194 -3.04 -19.18 17.14
N LYS A 195 -3.18 -19.11 18.48
CA LYS A 195 -4.39 -18.58 19.12
C LYS A 195 -4.66 -17.12 18.78
N THR A 196 -3.61 -16.28 18.72
CA THR A 196 -3.73 -14.89 18.26
C THR A 196 -4.25 -14.84 16.82
N LEU A 197 -3.64 -15.59 15.90
CA LEU A 197 -4.05 -15.62 14.48
C LEU A 197 -5.50 -16.12 14.30
N HIS A 198 -5.93 -17.10 15.11
CA HIS A 198 -7.30 -17.59 15.09
C HIS A 198 -8.30 -16.54 15.61
N PHE A 199 -7.98 -15.87 16.72
CA PHE A 199 -8.81 -14.79 17.26
C PHE A 199 -8.92 -13.63 16.27
N GLU A 200 -7.80 -13.26 15.65
CA GLU A 200 -7.70 -12.24 14.61
C GLU A 200 -8.55 -12.59 13.37
N ASN A 201 -8.58 -13.84 12.93
CA ASN A 201 -9.45 -14.24 11.82
C ASN A 201 -10.95 -14.12 12.17
N SER A 202 -11.30 -14.47 13.41
CA SER A 202 -12.70 -14.50 13.86
C SER A 202 -13.31 -13.11 14.06
N HIS A 203 -12.48 -12.11 14.36
CA HIS A 203 -12.94 -10.79 14.78
C HIS A 203 -12.24 -9.62 14.08
N GLY A 204 -11.04 -9.80 13.55
CA GLY A 204 -10.24 -8.78 12.90
C GLY A 204 -10.61 -8.61 11.43
N THR A 205 -11.55 -7.73 11.13
CA THR A 205 -11.96 -7.41 9.74
C THR A 205 -10.86 -6.71 8.90
N ASN A 206 -9.71 -6.39 9.51
CA ASN A 206 -8.59 -5.70 8.87
C ASN A 206 -7.34 -6.60 8.71
N ILE A 207 -7.49 -7.90 8.97
CA ILE A 207 -6.44 -8.89 8.85
C ILE A 207 -6.82 -9.85 7.74
N GLU A 208 -5.95 -9.97 6.76
CA GLU A 208 -6.11 -10.92 5.66
C GLU A 208 -5.50 -12.25 6.11
N HIS A 209 -6.19 -13.34 5.77
CA HIS A 209 -5.72 -14.69 5.98
C HIS A 209 -5.82 -15.44 4.66
N VAL A 210 -4.72 -16.04 4.22
CA VAL A 210 -4.61 -16.68 2.93
C VAL A 210 -4.02 -18.07 3.09
N GLY A 211 -4.69 -19.06 2.50
CA GLY A 211 -4.22 -20.44 2.41
C GLY A 211 -3.72 -20.73 1.00
N VAL A 212 -2.62 -21.48 0.92
CA VAL A 212 -2.03 -21.98 -0.32
C VAL A 212 -2.27 -23.48 -0.36
N TYR A 213 -2.98 -23.92 -1.38
CA TYR A 213 -3.41 -25.31 -1.54
C TYR A 213 -2.85 -25.90 -2.82
N LEU A 214 -2.22 -27.06 -2.71
CA LEU A 214 -1.95 -27.94 -3.84
C LEU A 214 -3.09 -28.96 -3.91
N GLU A 215 -3.94 -28.83 -4.94
CA GLU A 215 -5.24 -29.50 -5.01
C GLU A 215 -6.11 -29.17 -3.78
N THR A 216 -6.07 -30.03 -2.76
CA THR A 216 -6.79 -29.89 -1.49
C THR A 216 -5.89 -29.78 -0.28
N ASN A 217 -4.58 -30.00 -0.43
CA ASN A 217 -3.65 -30.05 0.69
C ASN A 217 -3.10 -28.65 0.97
N LEU A 218 -3.25 -28.17 2.19
CA LEU A 218 -2.64 -26.93 2.66
C LEU A 218 -1.11 -27.09 2.66
N ILE A 219 -0.44 -26.31 1.82
CA ILE A 219 1.03 -26.26 1.70
C ILE A 219 1.61 -24.92 2.15
N GLY A 220 0.77 -23.92 2.40
CA GLY A 220 1.22 -22.61 2.85
C GLY A 220 0.12 -21.79 3.51
N TYR A 221 0.52 -20.89 4.39
CA TYR A 221 -0.35 -19.99 5.11
C TYR A 221 0.32 -18.61 5.21
N ALA A 222 -0.44 -17.56 4.91
CA ALA A 222 -0.03 -16.18 5.11
C ALA A 222 -1.11 -15.40 5.86
N SER A 223 -0.69 -14.49 6.72
CA SER A 223 -1.57 -13.52 7.37
C SER A 223 -0.89 -12.17 7.53
N TRP A 224 -1.64 -11.10 7.28
CA TRP A 224 -1.15 -9.74 7.50
C TRP A 224 -2.26 -8.74 7.81
N GLN A 225 -1.94 -7.75 8.63
CA GLN A 225 -2.81 -6.61 8.92
C GLN A 225 -2.63 -5.53 7.85
N LYS A 226 -3.73 -5.04 7.26
CA LYS A 226 -3.64 -3.89 6.33
C LYS A 226 -3.19 -2.63 7.07
N PRO A 227 -2.31 -1.81 6.47
CA PRO A 227 -1.86 -0.58 7.11
C PRO A 227 -3.03 0.41 7.26
N SER A 228 -3.01 1.19 8.34
CA SER A 228 -3.96 2.27 8.57
C SER A 228 -3.22 3.59 8.71
N LYS A 229 -3.91 4.75 8.62
CA LYS A 229 -3.28 6.05 8.91
C LYS A 229 -2.73 6.18 10.35
N ILE A 230 -3.09 5.22 11.20
CA ILE A 230 -2.67 5.12 12.59
C ILE A 230 -1.41 4.26 12.71
N LYS A 231 -1.39 3.08 12.07
CA LYS A 231 -0.29 2.12 12.13
C LYS A 231 0.23 1.84 10.72
N ASN A 232 1.38 2.42 10.41
CA ASN A 232 2.11 2.19 9.15
C ASN A 232 3.04 0.96 9.25
N VAL A 233 2.65 -0.05 10.02
CA VAL A 233 3.41 -1.30 10.17
C VAL A 233 2.53 -2.48 9.79
N ILE A 234 3.00 -3.29 8.85
CA ILE A 234 2.36 -4.51 8.36
C ILE A 234 3.13 -5.69 8.94
N ASN A 235 2.51 -6.43 9.84
CA ASN A 235 3.06 -7.68 10.36
C ASN A 235 2.63 -8.81 9.43
N LEU A 236 3.58 -9.39 8.70
CA LEU A 236 3.36 -10.48 7.75
C LEU A 236 3.89 -11.77 8.36
N HIS A 237 2.99 -12.69 8.68
CA HIS A 237 3.30 -14.07 9.00
C HIS A 237 3.20 -14.90 7.73
N PHE A 238 4.28 -15.57 7.32
CA PHE A 238 4.26 -16.36 6.08
C PHE A 238 5.03 -17.67 6.24
N TYR A 239 4.29 -18.77 6.15
CA TYR A 239 4.81 -20.13 6.26
C TYR A 239 4.46 -20.90 5.00
N LEU A 240 5.46 -21.50 4.38
CA LEU A 240 5.31 -22.23 3.12
C LEU A 240 6.18 -23.49 3.17
N ASP A 241 5.61 -24.60 2.73
CA ASP A 241 6.40 -25.78 2.39
C ASP A 241 7.19 -25.49 1.10
N GLU A 242 8.45 -25.11 1.26
CA GLU A 242 9.35 -24.81 0.14
C GLU A 242 9.76 -26.06 -0.66
N THR A 243 9.40 -27.26 -0.21
CA THR A 243 9.62 -28.49 -0.98
C THR A 243 8.53 -28.75 -2.01
N ALA A 244 7.42 -28.01 -1.93
CA ALA A 244 6.31 -28.08 -2.89
C ALA A 244 6.71 -27.54 -4.28
N HIS A 245 5.86 -27.77 -5.29
CA HIS A 245 6.11 -27.35 -6.66
C HIS A 245 6.04 -25.82 -6.83
N GLU A 246 7.05 -25.23 -7.50
CA GLU A 246 7.13 -23.79 -7.82
C GLU A 246 6.90 -22.83 -6.63
N PRO A 247 7.62 -22.99 -5.49
CA PRO A 247 7.39 -22.20 -4.29
C PRO A 247 7.64 -20.70 -4.52
N THR A 248 8.52 -20.36 -5.46
CA THR A 248 8.83 -18.96 -5.82
C THR A 248 7.62 -18.22 -6.37
N LYS A 249 6.71 -18.87 -7.13
CA LYS A 249 5.50 -18.20 -7.64
C LYS A 249 4.55 -17.83 -6.50
N VAL A 250 4.44 -18.70 -5.50
CA VAL A 250 3.64 -18.44 -4.30
C VAL A 250 4.24 -17.29 -3.50
N ILE A 251 5.55 -17.33 -3.27
CA ILE A 251 6.28 -16.27 -2.55
C ILE A 251 6.07 -14.92 -3.25
N ASP A 252 6.26 -14.88 -4.57
CA ASP A 252 6.09 -13.67 -5.37
C ASP A 252 4.64 -13.14 -5.26
N ASN A 253 3.64 -14.02 -5.32
CA ASN A 253 2.22 -13.66 -5.18
C ASN A 253 1.89 -13.04 -3.82
N ILE A 254 2.36 -13.66 -2.72
CA ILE A 254 2.10 -13.17 -1.36
C ILE A 254 2.75 -11.79 -1.15
N PHE A 255 4.00 -11.61 -1.58
CA PHE A 255 4.66 -10.30 -1.44
C PHE A 255 3.99 -9.22 -2.28
N GLU A 256 3.59 -9.52 -3.51
CA GLU A 256 2.87 -8.56 -4.36
C GLU A 256 1.52 -8.16 -3.75
N ARG A 257 0.76 -9.12 -3.18
CA ARG A 257 -0.49 -8.85 -2.44
C ARG A 257 -0.25 -7.90 -1.27
N VAL A 258 0.82 -8.10 -0.51
CA VAL A 258 1.17 -7.27 0.65
C VAL A 258 1.62 -5.88 0.21
N PHE A 259 2.42 -5.75 -0.85
CA PHE A 259 2.83 -4.45 -1.38
C PHE A 259 1.66 -3.61 -1.89
N ARG A 260 0.64 -4.24 -2.49
CA ARG A 260 -0.59 -3.58 -2.91
C ARG A 260 -1.43 -3.04 -1.76
N CYS A 261 -1.24 -3.53 -0.53
CA CYS A 261 -1.90 -2.97 0.65
C CYS A 261 -1.33 -1.62 1.08
N VAL A 262 -0.15 -1.21 0.60
CA VAL A 262 0.43 0.09 0.96
C VAL A 262 -0.34 1.20 0.24
N PRO A 263 -0.98 2.17 0.94
CA PRO A 263 -1.73 3.22 0.28
C PRO A 263 -0.86 4.11 -0.63
N PRO A 264 -1.41 4.66 -1.73
CA PRO A 264 -0.69 5.57 -2.61
C PRO A 264 -0.08 6.77 -1.86
N LEU A 265 1.16 7.12 -2.22
CA LEU A 265 1.97 8.20 -1.66
C LEU A 265 2.21 8.09 -0.14
N THR A 266 2.22 6.88 0.39
CA THR A 266 2.52 6.60 1.80
C THR A 266 3.67 5.60 1.94
N SER A 267 4.27 5.60 3.13
CA SER A 267 5.29 4.64 3.54
C SER A 267 4.72 3.68 4.58
N ALA A 268 5.04 2.40 4.47
CA ALA A 268 4.76 1.40 5.50
C ALA A 268 5.96 0.50 5.74
N ARG A 269 6.17 0.08 7.00
CA ARG A 269 7.16 -0.94 7.34
C ARG A 269 6.51 -2.31 7.31
N ILE A 270 7.05 -3.23 6.53
CA ILE A 270 6.64 -4.62 6.53
C ILE A 270 7.61 -5.39 7.42
N GLU A 271 7.09 -6.09 8.41
CA GLU A 271 7.82 -6.98 9.31
C GLU A 271 7.44 -8.42 8.95
N LEU A 272 8.41 -9.18 8.46
CA LEU A 272 8.22 -10.52 7.93
C LEU A 272 8.69 -11.56 8.95
N SER A 273 7.74 -12.37 9.42
CA SER A 273 7.93 -13.55 10.25
C SER A 273 7.85 -14.81 9.39
N ILE A 274 8.94 -15.56 9.34
CA ILE A 274 9.09 -16.83 8.63
C ILE A 274 9.78 -17.84 9.53
N HIS A 275 9.64 -19.13 9.23
CA HIS A 275 10.41 -20.17 9.91
C HIS A 275 11.89 -20.16 9.48
N GLU A 276 12.80 -20.54 10.37
CA GLU A 276 14.26 -20.49 10.14
C GLU A 276 14.73 -21.33 8.93
N LYS A 277 14.01 -22.41 8.61
CA LYS A 277 14.34 -23.29 7.47
C LYS A 277 13.85 -22.77 6.11
N GLN A 278 13.00 -21.73 6.08
CA GLN A 278 12.47 -21.15 4.85
C GLN A 278 13.52 -20.30 4.12
N THR A 279 14.45 -20.99 3.44
CA THR A 279 15.61 -20.38 2.79
C THR A 279 15.21 -19.64 1.52
N THR A 280 14.28 -20.20 0.73
CA THR A 280 13.81 -19.65 -0.55
C THR A 280 13.00 -18.37 -0.33
N THR A 281 12.11 -18.36 0.67
CA THR A 281 11.37 -17.18 1.10
C THR A 281 12.33 -16.10 1.59
N LYS A 282 13.30 -16.47 2.45
CA LYS A 282 14.32 -15.52 2.95
C LYS A 282 15.14 -14.90 1.83
N GLN A 283 15.66 -15.70 0.89
CA GLN A 283 16.44 -15.23 -0.24
C GLN A 283 15.62 -14.31 -1.15
N THR A 284 14.36 -14.67 -1.42
CA THR A 284 13.46 -13.83 -2.21
C THR A 284 13.19 -12.50 -1.51
N ALA A 285 12.87 -12.50 -0.22
CA ALA A 285 12.68 -11.29 0.58
C ALA A 285 13.90 -10.36 0.52
N LEU A 286 15.12 -10.89 0.71
CA LEU A 286 16.35 -10.11 0.61
C LEU A 286 16.54 -9.52 -0.79
N SER A 287 16.24 -10.29 -1.84
CA SER A 287 16.37 -9.85 -3.23
C SER A 287 15.43 -8.68 -3.59
N ILE A 288 14.28 -8.59 -2.92
CA ILE A 288 13.32 -7.48 -3.08
C ILE A 288 13.45 -6.40 -2.01
N GLY A 289 14.59 -6.35 -1.32
CA GLY A 289 14.97 -5.23 -0.47
C GLY A 289 14.50 -5.32 0.99
N PHE A 290 14.12 -6.50 1.49
CA PHE A 290 14.06 -6.72 2.93
C PHE A 290 15.48 -6.72 3.52
N LEU A 291 15.58 -6.22 4.75
CA LEU A 291 16.79 -6.15 5.54
C LEU A 291 16.61 -6.96 6.82
N GLN A 292 17.64 -7.70 7.21
CA GLN A 292 17.63 -8.41 8.50
C GLN A 292 17.76 -7.40 9.64
N ARG A 293 16.90 -7.52 10.66
CA ARG A 293 17.03 -6.70 11.87
C ARG A 293 18.23 -7.14 12.72
N LEU A 294 18.87 -6.17 13.36
CA LEU A 294 19.92 -6.44 14.35
C LEU A 294 19.33 -7.30 15.47
N ASN A 295 20.00 -8.41 15.79
CA ASN A 295 19.62 -9.34 16.85
C ASN A 295 18.23 -10.00 16.71
N SER A 296 17.68 -10.05 15.49
CA SER A 296 16.44 -10.77 15.21
C SER A 296 16.61 -11.65 13.97
N THR A 297 15.85 -12.75 13.93
CA THR A 297 15.67 -13.57 12.73
C THR A 297 14.69 -12.93 11.75
N GLU A 298 13.97 -11.90 12.18
CA GLU A 298 12.97 -11.18 11.40
C GLU A 298 13.61 -10.31 10.31
N LEU A 299 12.89 -10.25 9.20
CA LEU A 299 13.21 -9.39 8.09
C LEU A 299 12.26 -8.18 8.12
N SER A 300 12.77 -7.01 7.75
CA SER A 300 11.94 -5.81 7.65
C SER A 300 12.27 -4.98 6.43
N LYS A 301 11.26 -4.29 5.89
CA LYS A 301 11.39 -3.44 4.70
C LYS A 301 10.54 -2.19 4.89
N VAL A 302 11.02 -1.03 4.42
CA VAL A 302 10.17 0.15 4.25
C VAL A 302 9.69 0.17 2.80
N ALA A 303 8.41 -0.05 2.58
CA ALA A 303 7.77 0.05 1.27
C ALA A 303 7.15 1.44 1.10
N PHE A 304 7.25 2.00 -0.11
CA PHE A 304 6.56 3.22 -0.49
C PHE A 304 5.74 2.96 -1.75
N ASN A 305 4.48 3.38 -1.80
CA ASN A 305 3.67 3.22 -2.99
C ASN A 305 3.62 4.52 -3.81
N GLY A 306 4.27 4.55 -4.97
CA GLY A 306 4.21 5.67 -5.92
C GLY A 306 5.54 6.40 -6.12
N PHE A 307 5.49 7.71 -6.36
CA PHE A 307 6.65 8.51 -6.77
C PHE A 307 7.13 9.47 -5.70
N ILE A 308 8.44 9.58 -5.58
CA ILE A 308 9.13 10.49 -4.68
C ILE A 308 9.87 11.53 -5.52
N ASN A 309 9.50 12.80 -5.37
CA ASN A 309 10.07 13.93 -6.09
C ASN A 309 10.51 15.03 -5.10
N GLU A 310 10.95 16.18 -5.61
CA GLU A 310 11.39 17.28 -4.74
C GLU A 310 10.30 17.81 -3.79
N SER A 311 9.01 17.69 -4.14
CA SER A 311 7.92 18.24 -3.32
C SER A 311 7.54 17.34 -2.13
N ASN A 312 7.69 16.02 -2.25
CA ASN A 312 7.36 15.07 -1.18
C ASN A 312 8.58 14.42 -0.51
N TRP A 313 9.81 14.69 -0.99
CA TRP A 313 11.05 14.17 -0.42
C TRP A 313 11.17 14.40 1.09
N GLY A 314 10.83 15.60 1.57
CA GLY A 314 10.92 15.95 2.99
C GLY A 314 10.04 15.06 3.87
N LYS A 315 8.80 14.80 3.45
CA LYS A 315 7.87 13.90 4.14
C LYS A 315 8.38 12.47 4.09
N PHE A 316 8.72 11.98 2.91
CA PHE A 316 9.25 10.62 2.73
C PHE A 316 10.49 10.37 3.60
N ARG A 317 11.42 11.33 3.68
CA ARG A 317 12.61 11.23 4.54
C ARG A 317 12.26 11.07 6.03
N SER A 318 11.29 11.84 6.52
CA SER A 318 10.83 11.75 7.90
C SER A 318 10.20 10.39 8.17
N ASP A 319 9.27 9.94 7.31
CA ASP A 319 8.61 8.64 7.42
C ASP A 319 9.64 7.49 7.35
N PHE A 320 10.59 7.57 6.41
CA PHE A 320 11.64 6.58 6.25
C PHE A 320 12.52 6.49 7.49
N SER A 321 12.90 7.63 8.10
CA SER A 321 13.70 7.66 9.33
C SER A 321 12.95 7.11 10.54
N GLU A 322 11.65 7.41 10.67
CA GLU A 322 10.79 6.86 11.71
C GLU A 322 10.66 5.33 11.58
N LEU A 323 10.40 4.84 10.36
CA LEU A 323 10.14 3.42 10.11
C LEU A 323 11.41 2.56 10.13
N SER A 324 12.49 3.02 9.48
CA SER A 324 13.73 2.24 9.35
C SER A 324 14.77 2.53 10.44
N GLY A 325 14.72 3.70 11.07
CA GLY A 325 15.81 4.21 11.89
C GLY A 325 17.03 4.69 11.10
N LEU A 326 16.93 4.82 9.77
CA LEU A 326 17.99 5.29 8.88
C LEU A 326 17.65 6.66 8.29
N ASN A 327 18.67 7.47 8.04
CA ASN A 327 18.52 8.84 7.54
C ASN A 327 18.92 8.96 6.07
N LEU A 328 18.11 9.70 5.32
CA LEU A 328 18.37 10.11 3.94
C LEU A 328 18.87 11.56 3.88
N PRO A 329 19.47 12.00 2.76
CA PRO A 329 19.90 13.37 2.54
C PRO A 329 18.78 14.39 2.72
N GLU A 330 19.15 15.62 3.08
CA GLU A 330 18.20 16.73 3.22
C GLU A 330 17.49 17.06 1.90
N LYS A 331 18.22 16.97 0.78
CA LYS A 331 17.70 17.22 -0.57
C LYS A 331 17.73 15.96 -1.40
N LEU A 332 16.71 15.78 -2.25
CA LEU A 332 16.70 14.71 -3.25
C LEU A 332 17.93 14.87 -4.15
N PRO A 333 18.81 13.85 -4.26
CA PRO A 333 19.98 13.94 -5.14
C PRO A 333 19.58 14.10 -6.60
N LYS A 334 20.39 14.83 -7.38
CA LYS A 334 20.14 15.04 -8.81
C LYS A 334 20.33 13.74 -9.58
N ASN A 335 19.71 13.63 -10.76
CA ASN A 335 19.81 12.41 -11.59
C ASN A 335 21.28 12.01 -11.88
N LYS A 336 22.17 12.99 -12.13
CA LYS A 336 23.60 12.70 -12.32
C LYS A 336 24.28 12.14 -11.06
N GLU A 337 23.92 12.63 -9.88
CA GLU A 337 24.47 12.15 -8.60
C GLU A 337 23.97 10.73 -8.31
N LEU A 338 22.68 10.45 -8.57
CA LEU A 338 22.09 9.13 -8.41
C LEU A 338 22.73 8.08 -9.32
N LEU A 339 23.06 8.46 -10.56
CA LEU A 339 23.72 7.56 -11.52
C LEU A 339 25.20 7.29 -11.19
N ASN A 340 25.91 8.28 -10.63
CA ASN A 340 27.35 8.18 -10.40
C ASN A 340 27.70 7.70 -8.97
N THR A 341 26.94 8.16 -7.97
CA THR A 341 27.25 7.97 -6.54
C THR A 341 26.14 7.28 -5.75
N GLY A 342 24.91 7.29 -6.28
CA GLY A 342 23.76 6.67 -5.63
C GLY A 342 23.12 7.53 -4.53
N VAL A 343 22.31 6.89 -3.69
CA VAL A 343 21.63 7.47 -2.53
C VAL A 343 22.42 7.10 -1.27
N PRO A 344 23.02 8.07 -0.57
CA PRO A 344 23.67 7.81 0.70
C PRO A 344 22.63 7.63 1.82
N ILE A 345 22.81 6.59 2.63
CA ILE A 345 21.98 6.27 3.80
C ILE A 345 22.88 6.26 5.03
N THR A 346 22.44 6.88 6.12
CA THR A 346 23.19 6.97 7.38
C THR A 346 22.41 6.44 8.57
N GLY A 347 23.04 5.66 9.45
CA GLY A 347 22.43 5.25 10.72
C GLY A 347 22.30 6.41 11.71
N LYS A 348 21.45 6.26 12.74
CA LYS A 348 21.24 7.30 13.79
C LYS A 348 22.53 7.77 14.46
N ASN A 349 23.49 6.88 14.65
CA ASN A 349 24.77 7.19 15.30
C ASN A 349 25.85 7.69 14.32
N LYS A 350 25.51 7.92 13.04
CA LYS A 350 26.43 8.30 11.94
C LYS A 350 27.61 7.35 11.69
N GLN A 351 27.69 6.22 12.39
CA GLN A 351 28.74 5.20 12.21
C GLN A 351 28.45 4.27 11.02
N GLU A 352 27.17 4.05 10.71
CA GLU A 352 26.77 3.32 9.51
C GLU A 352 26.54 4.31 8.36
N PHE A 353 27.33 4.17 7.30
CA PHE A 353 27.18 4.91 6.05
C PHE A 353 27.23 3.93 4.89
N ARG A 354 26.21 3.94 4.02
CA ARG A 354 26.17 3.13 2.80
C ARG A 354 25.57 3.93 1.67
N CYS A 355 26.15 3.83 0.48
CA CYS A 355 25.54 4.36 -0.74
C CYS A 355 24.90 3.22 -1.52
N TYR A 356 23.63 3.40 -1.90
CA TYR A 356 22.90 2.47 -2.75
C TYR A 356 22.78 3.04 -4.14
N SER A 357 22.97 2.25 -5.20
CA SER A 357 22.67 2.72 -6.56
C SER A 357 21.19 3.14 -6.65
N LEU A 358 20.81 3.94 -7.65
CA LEU A 358 19.40 4.29 -7.87
C LEU A 358 18.51 3.03 -7.95
N PHE A 359 19.00 2.00 -8.65
CA PHE A 359 18.30 0.74 -8.79
C PHE A 359 18.14 0.03 -7.43
N ASP A 360 19.22 -0.11 -6.67
CA ASP A 360 19.16 -0.82 -5.38
C ASP A 360 18.32 -0.05 -4.35
N PHE A 361 18.38 1.27 -4.38
CA PHE A 361 17.55 2.11 -3.50
C PHE A 361 16.05 1.94 -3.80
N GLU A 362 15.67 1.98 -5.07
CA GLU A 362 14.28 1.70 -5.49
C GLU A 362 13.86 0.25 -5.19
N THR A 363 14.81 -0.70 -5.18
CA THR A 363 14.54 -2.05 -4.68
C THR A 363 14.31 -2.04 -3.17
N LEU A 364 15.05 -1.25 -2.38
CA LEU A 364 14.82 -1.10 -0.94
C LEU A 364 13.45 -0.52 -0.62
N ILE A 365 12.96 0.41 -1.42
CA ILE A 365 11.68 1.12 -1.18
C ILE A 365 10.51 0.63 -2.04
N SER A 366 10.69 -0.47 -2.78
CA SER A 366 9.69 -1.02 -3.69
C SER A 366 8.31 -1.16 -3.01
N PRO A 367 7.21 -0.86 -3.73
CA PRO A 367 7.12 -0.52 -5.17
C PRO A 367 7.37 0.98 -5.50
N GLY A 368 8.13 1.70 -4.67
CA GLY A 368 8.38 3.13 -4.82
C GLY A 368 9.44 3.50 -5.85
N PHE A 369 9.30 4.71 -6.41
CA PHE A 369 10.19 5.27 -7.44
C PHE A 369 10.73 6.63 -7.04
N LEU A 370 11.99 6.92 -7.41
CA LEU A 370 12.52 8.28 -7.37
C LEU A 370 12.26 9.00 -8.70
N LEU A 371 11.83 10.26 -8.65
CA LEU A 371 11.67 11.12 -9.81
C LEU A 371 12.60 12.35 -9.69
N PRO A 372 13.93 12.16 -9.82
CA PRO A 372 14.88 13.27 -9.82
C PRO A 372 14.80 14.05 -11.14
N LYS A 373 15.14 15.35 -11.07
CA LYS A 373 15.19 16.19 -12.27
C LYS A 373 16.13 15.61 -13.33
N GLY A 374 15.59 15.40 -14.52
CA GLY A 374 16.32 14.83 -15.66
C GLY A 374 16.18 13.31 -15.85
N ARG A 375 15.39 12.60 -15.02
CA ARG A 375 15.06 11.20 -15.28
C ARG A 375 14.07 11.10 -16.45
N GLU A 376 14.36 10.19 -17.37
CA GLU A 376 13.52 9.90 -18.53
C GLU A 376 12.62 8.67 -18.28
N CYS A 377 11.59 8.52 -19.11
CA CYS A 377 10.68 7.37 -19.09
C CYS A 377 10.44 6.88 -20.52
N LEU A 378 10.18 5.59 -20.70
CA LEU A 378 9.64 5.06 -21.95
C LEU A 378 8.12 5.03 -21.89
N LEU A 379 7.45 5.41 -22.98
CA LEU A 379 6.02 5.22 -23.16
C LEU A 379 5.80 4.05 -24.11
N LEU A 380 5.34 2.92 -23.57
CA LEU A 380 5.21 1.66 -24.28
C LEU A 380 3.75 1.36 -24.61
N PRO A 381 3.34 1.38 -25.89
CA PRO A 381 2.04 0.88 -26.29
C PRO A 381 1.99 -0.66 -26.16
N ILE A 382 0.95 -1.17 -25.51
CA ILE A 382 0.68 -2.61 -25.32
C ILE A 382 -0.75 -2.92 -25.77
N LYS A 383 -1.00 -4.09 -26.37
CA LYS A 383 -2.35 -4.51 -26.74
C LYS A 383 -3.13 -4.91 -25.49
N GLU A 384 -4.42 -4.58 -25.43
CA GLU A 384 -5.29 -4.88 -24.30
C GLU A 384 -5.25 -6.35 -23.86
N THR A 385 -5.32 -7.31 -24.80
CA THR A 385 -5.25 -8.74 -24.46
C THR A 385 -3.96 -9.15 -23.76
N TYR A 386 -2.83 -8.54 -24.11
CA TYR A 386 -1.55 -8.82 -23.46
C TYR A 386 -1.44 -8.05 -22.14
N ALA A 387 -1.93 -6.80 -22.10
CA ALA A 387 -1.98 -5.99 -20.90
C ALA A 387 -2.81 -6.65 -19.79
N SER A 388 -3.97 -7.23 -20.11
CA SER A 388 -4.82 -7.91 -19.11
C SER A 388 -4.14 -9.12 -18.48
N GLN A 389 -3.36 -9.89 -19.26
CA GLN A 389 -2.61 -11.04 -18.75
C GLN A 389 -1.42 -10.61 -17.88
N LEU A 390 -0.73 -9.55 -18.29
CA LEU A 390 0.54 -9.14 -17.71
C LEU A 390 0.35 -8.21 -16.49
N LEU A 391 -0.61 -7.30 -16.55
CA LEU A 391 -0.82 -6.26 -15.55
C LEU A 391 -2.04 -6.52 -14.66
N GLY A 392 -2.90 -7.48 -15.04
CA GLY A 392 -4.15 -7.81 -14.34
C GLY A 392 -5.38 -7.26 -15.06
N GLU A 393 -6.58 -7.43 -14.49
CA GLU A 393 -7.81 -6.94 -15.12
C GLU A 393 -7.84 -5.41 -15.22
N LEU A 394 -7.68 -4.90 -16.44
CA LEU A 394 -7.74 -3.46 -16.71
C LEU A 394 -9.16 -3.00 -17.10
N SER A 395 -10.12 -3.93 -17.26
CA SER A 395 -11.51 -3.62 -17.62
C SER A 395 -12.38 -3.41 -16.37
N PRO A 396 -13.33 -2.44 -16.38
CA PRO A 396 -14.30 -2.28 -15.31
C PRO A 396 -15.35 -3.41 -15.26
N GLN A 397 -15.49 -4.18 -16.35
CA GLN A 397 -16.23 -5.45 -16.33
C GLN A 397 -15.30 -6.52 -15.76
N ARG A 398 -15.62 -7.00 -14.54
CA ARG A 398 -14.94 -8.11 -13.88
C ARG A 398 -15.19 -9.38 -14.68
N THR A 399 -14.14 -10.12 -15.01
CA THR A 399 -14.33 -11.44 -15.63
C THR A 399 -14.75 -12.42 -14.55
N LEU A 400 -15.70 -13.31 -14.86
CA LEU A 400 -16.13 -14.39 -13.94
C LEU A 400 -15.09 -15.52 -13.81
N LEU A 401 -13.92 -15.38 -14.44
CA LEU A 401 -12.89 -16.40 -14.52
C LEU A 401 -11.68 -15.99 -13.65
N PRO A 402 -11.05 -16.94 -12.94
CA PRO A 402 -9.85 -16.66 -12.15
C PRO A 402 -8.75 -16.05 -13.02
N SER A 403 -8.08 -15.02 -12.52
CA SER A 403 -6.95 -14.41 -13.23
C SER A 403 -5.74 -15.36 -13.29
N GLU A 404 -5.14 -15.50 -14.48
CA GLU A 404 -3.85 -16.17 -14.64
C GLU A 404 -2.82 -15.38 -13.83
N GLY A 405 -2.32 -15.91 -12.71
CA GLY A 405 -1.59 -15.16 -11.67
C GLY A 405 -0.26 -14.50 -12.05
N VAL A 406 0.08 -14.40 -13.34
CA VAL A 406 1.23 -13.66 -13.87
C VAL A 406 1.21 -12.19 -13.44
N SER A 407 0.02 -11.57 -13.38
CA SER A 407 -0.14 -10.19 -12.88
C SER A 407 0.35 -9.98 -11.46
N LEU A 408 0.51 -11.07 -10.68
CA LEU A 408 0.94 -11.06 -9.29
C LEU A 408 2.36 -11.56 -9.06
N LEU A 409 3.13 -11.79 -10.14
CA LEU A 409 4.57 -12.00 -9.99
C LEU A 409 5.26 -10.67 -9.66
N LEU A 410 6.24 -10.70 -8.77
CA LEU A 410 7.04 -9.51 -8.40
C LEU A 410 7.80 -8.93 -9.59
N GLU A 411 8.27 -9.83 -10.46
CA GLU A 411 8.96 -9.49 -11.70
C GLU A 411 8.28 -10.22 -12.86
N LYS A 412 8.07 -9.53 -13.97
CA LYS A 412 7.30 -10.01 -15.11
C LYS A 412 8.09 -9.88 -16.41
N ALA A 413 7.98 -10.85 -17.31
CA ALA A 413 8.63 -10.80 -18.62
C ALA A 413 7.72 -10.21 -19.70
N TYR A 414 8.28 -9.32 -20.50
CA TYR A 414 7.63 -8.76 -21.69
C TYR A 414 8.43 -9.09 -22.94
N PHE A 415 7.75 -9.68 -23.91
CA PHE A 415 8.32 -10.11 -25.18
C PHE A 415 7.88 -9.21 -26.32
N ARG A 416 8.84 -8.77 -27.14
CA ARG A 416 8.60 -7.86 -28.26
C ARG A 416 9.58 -8.03 -29.41
N SER A 417 9.27 -7.36 -30.52
CA SER A 417 10.19 -7.26 -31.65
C SER A 417 11.48 -6.53 -31.27
N THR A 418 12.55 -6.81 -32.01
CA THR A 418 13.91 -6.29 -31.77
C THR A 418 14.06 -4.79 -32.08
N ALA A 419 13.05 -4.16 -32.67
CA ALA A 419 13.06 -2.73 -33.00
C ALA A 419 13.32 -1.87 -31.75
N ARG A 420 14.17 -0.85 -31.82
CA ARG A 420 14.45 0.07 -30.68
C ARG A 420 14.87 -0.63 -29.38
N LYS A 421 15.48 -1.82 -29.44
CA LYS A 421 15.95 -2.56 -28.24
C LYS A 421 16.86 -1.72 -27.34
N ASP A 422 17.68 -0.83 -27.92
CA ASP A 422 18.68 -0.04 -27.17
C ASP A 422 18.06 1.01 -26.24
N TYR A 423 16.73 1.21 -26.30
CA TYR A 423 16.00 2.06 -25.36
C TYR A 423 15.78 1.37 -24.02
N PHE A 424 15.74 0.04 -24.01
CA PHE A 424 15.44 -0.79 -22.86
C PHE A 424 16.75 -1.14 -22.16
N LYS A 425 16.93 -0.59 -20.96
CA LYS A 425 18.11 -0.80 -20.12
C LYS A 425 17.65 -0.97 -18.68
N LYS A 426 18.38 -1.75 -17.91
CA LYS A 426 18.15 -1.91 -16.47
C LYS A 426 18.05 -0.54 -15.78
N GLY A 427 17.01 -0.36 -14.97
CA GLY A 427 16.70 0.89 -14.25
C GLY A 427 15.86 1.91 -15.01
N THR A 428 15.64 1.73 -16.31
CA THR A 428 14.74 2.60 -17.09
C THR A 428 13.30 2.40 -16.63
N THR A 429 12.55 3.49 -16.45
CA THR A 429 11.11 3.45 -16.14
C THR A 429 10.28 3.33 -17.41
N ILE A 430 9.21 2.54 -17.37
CA ILE A 430 8.28 2.32 -18.49
C ILE A 430 6.87 2.63 -18.03
N ALA A 431 6.22 3.58 -18.70
CA ALA A 431 4.78 3.80 -18.61
C ALA A 431 4.06 2.95 -19.68
N PHE A 432 3.07 2.17 -19.27
CA PHE A 432 2.29 1.33 -20.16
C PHE A 432 1.05 2.07 -20.67
N TYR A 433 0.89 2.12 -21.99
CA TYR A 433 -0.31 2.64 -22.66
C TYR A 433 -1.08 1.48 -23.30
N VAL A 434 -2.32 1.26 -22.87
CA VAL A 434 -3.17 0.23 -23.47
C VAL A 434 -3.74 0.72 -24.79
N SER A 435 -3.40 0.02 -25.86
CA SER A 435 -3.70 0.38 -27.25
C SER A 435 -4.73 -0.56 -27.88
N GLY A 436 -5.53 -0.01 -28.81
CA GLY A 436 -6.58 -0.74 -29.51
C GLY A 436 -7.77 0.17 -29.83
N LYS A 437 -8.49 -0.11 -30.93
CA LYS A 437 -9.68 0.70 -31.32
C LYS A 437 -10.87 0.54 -30.35
N LYS A 438 -10.94 -0.59 -29.65
CA LYS A 438 -12.01 -0.94 -28.70
C LYS A 438 -11.51 -1.13 -27.26
N SER A 439 -10.26 -0.72 -26.99
CA SER A 439 -9.67 -0.82 -25.66
C SER A 439 -9.89 0.47 -24.86
N ILE A 440 -9.49 0.47 -23.60
CA ILE A 440 -9.56 1.65 -22.72
C ILE A 440 -8.77 2.88 -23.26
N GLN A 441 -7.69 2.69 -24.01
CA GLN A 441 -6.87 3.79 -24.58
C GLN A 441 -6.28 4.75 -23.53
N GLU A 442 -5.73 4.19 -22.46
CA GLU A 442 -5.20 4.93 -21.31
C GLU A 442 -3.77 4.53 -20.96
N ILE A 443 -3.03 5.45 -20.35
CA ILE A 443 -1.81 5.12 -19.62
C ILE A 443 -2.22 4.61 -18.25
N VAL A 444 -1.89 3.35 -17.96
CA VAL A 444 -2.46 2.61 -16.82
C VAL A 444 -1.53 2.54 -15.61
N GLY A 445 -0.23 2.64 -15.82
CA GLY A 445 0.73 2.50 -14.74
C GLY A 445 2.18 2.56 -15.22
N LEU A 446 3.08 2.42 -14.27
CA LEU A 446 4.53 2.50 -14.45
C LEU A 446 5.22 1.27 -13.88
N ALA A 447 6.34 0.89 -14.48
CA ALA A 447 7.24 -0.13 -13.96
C ALA A 447 8.69 0.28 -14.17
N ARG A 448 9.61 -0.54 -13.66
CA ARG A 448 11.05 -0.40 -13.87
C ARG A 448 11.63 -1.64 -14.52
N ILE A 449 12.48 -1.45 -15.53
CA ILE A 449 13.20 -2.57 -16.16
C ILE A 449 14.25 -3.13 -15.22
N THR A 450 14.25 -4.45 -15.05
CA THR A 450 15.21 -5.20 -14.21
C THR A 450 16.24 -5.95 -15.06
N TYR A 451 15.84 -6.45 -16.23
CA TYR A 451 16.70 -7.11 -17.21
C TYR A 451 16.22 -6.87 -18.66
N SER A 452 17.11 -6.94 -19.65
CA SER A 452 16.79 -6.69 -21.07
C SER A 452 17.83 -7.32 -21.99
N GLU A 453 17.41 -8.23 -22.87
CA GLU A 453 18.32 -8.93 -23.79
C GLU A 453 17.62 -9.42 -25.08
N LEU A 454 18.43 -9.84 -26.07
CA LEU A 454 17.97 -10.55 -27.25
C LEU A 454 18.11 -12.06 -27.02
N LEU A 455 16.99 -12.77 -27.06
CA LEU A 455 16.92 -14.21 -26.79
C LEU A 455 16.34 -14.93 -28.01
N ASP A 456 16.66 -16.21 -28.16
CA ASP A 456 15.80 -17.13 -28.92
C ASP A 456 14.73 -17.77 -28.01
N GLU A 457 13.88 -18.61 -28.59
CA GLU A 457 12.75 -19.24 -27.88
C GLU A 457 13.20 -20.11 -26.71
N ASP A 458 14.25 -20.92 -26.89
CA ASP A 458 14.73 -21.84 -25.86
C ASP A 458 15.43 -21.07 -24.73
N GLN A 459 16.20 -20.04 -25.07
CA GLN A 459 16.80 -19.14 -24.09
C GLN A 459 15.76 -18.38 -23.28
N ALA A 460 14.67 -17.92 -23.92
CA ALA A 460 13.57 -17.23 -23.27
C ALA A 460 12.82 -18.15 -22.29
N ASP A 461 12.50 -19.38 -22.70
CA ASP A 461 11.79 -20.34 -21.83
C ASP A 461 12.63 -20.75 -20.63
N PHE A 462 13.93 -20.95 -20.81
CA PHE A 462 14.83 -21.30 -19.72
C PHE A 462 15.09 -20.13 -18.76
N SER A 463 15.40 -18.95 -19.29
CA SER A 463 15.94 -17.84 -18.47
C SER A 463 14.86 -17.03 -17.77
N LEU A 464 13.63 -17.02 -18.29
CA LEU A 464 12.53 -16.16 -17.81
C LEU A 464 11.35 -16.96 -17.24
N GLN A 465 11.57 -18.25 -16.94
CA GLN A 465 10.53 -19.14 -16.41
C GLN A 465 9.84 -18.56 -15.17
N ARG A 466 10.60 -17.96 -14.24
CA ARG A 466 10.05 -17.39 -13.00
C ARG A 466 9.16 -16.18 -13.27
N GLN A 467 9.48 -15.37 -14.28
CA GLN A 467 8.83 -14.11 -14.60
C GLN A 467 7.61 -14.26 -15.53
N GLY A 468 7.25 -15.51 -15.88
CA GLY A 468 6.15 -15.84 -16.77
C GLY A 468 6.58 -15.86 -18.24
N VAL A 469 6.37 -17.00 -18.91
CA VAL A 469 6.74 -17.21 -20.32
C VAL A 469 5.49 -17.42 -21.16
N LEU A 470 5.44 -16.81 -22.34
CA LEU A 470 4.37 -17.04 -23.30
C LEU A 470 4.52 -18.42 -23.96
N PRO A 471 3.42 -19.08 -24.37
CA PRO A 471 3.50 -20.30 -25.17
C PRO A 471 4.44 -20.14 -26.38
N ARG A 472 5.19 -21.19 -26.70
CA ARG A 472 6.23 -21.16 -27.74
C ARG A 472 5.73 -20.64 -29.09
N GLU A 473 4.50 -20.98 -29.47
CA GLU A 473 3.84 -20.46 -30.68
C GLU A 473 3.73 -18.92 -30.71
N LYS A 474 3.47 -18.29 -29.55
CA LYS A 474 3.43 -16.83 -29.44
C LYS A 474 4.83 -16.22 -29.49
N LEU A 475 5.84 -16.89 -28.94
CA LEU A 475 7.24 -16.44 -29.03
C LEU A 475 7.73 -16.47 -30.48
N ALA A 476 7.45 -17.55 -31.19
CA ALA A 476 7.77 -17.72 -32.61
C ALA A 476 7.13 -16.62 -33.48
N ALA A 477 5.89 -16.22 -33.16
CA ALA A 477 5.20 -15.15 -33.88
C ALA A 477 5.80 -13.74 -33.63
N ILE A 478 6.58 -13.56 -32.56
CA ILE A 478 7.24 -12.28 -32.22
C ILE A 478 8.69 -12.25 -32.74
N ALA A 479 9.33 -13.41 -32.85
CA ALA A 479 10.70 -13.54 -33.32
C ALA A 479 10.90 -12.93 -34.71
N ASN A 480 12.09 -12.38 -34.93
CA ASN A 480 12.49 -11.89 -36.25
C ASN A 480 12.85 -13.05 -37.19
N SER A 481 13.25 -12.74 -38.42
CA SER A 481 13.69 -13.72 -39.42
C SER A 481 14.90 -14.57 -38.99
N GLU A 482 15.63 -14.16 -37.95
CA GLU A 482 16.79 -14.87 -37.39
C GLU A 482 16.41 -15.72 -36.17
N GLY A 483 15.12 -15.80 -35.82
CA GLY A 483 14.63 -16.53 -34.64
C GLY A 483 14.93 -15.81 -33.32
N LYS A 484 15.30 -14.52 -33.35
CA LYS A 484 15.59 -13.71 -32.17
C LYS A 484 14.45 -12.76 -31.84
N LEU A 485 14.17 -12.62 -30.56
CA LEU A 485 13.18 -11.71 -30.00
C LEU A 485 13.81 -10.89 -28.88
N HIS A 486 13.23 -9.72 -28.59
CA HIS A 486 13.68 -8.89 -27.48
C HIS A 486 12.80 -9.16 -26.25
N ALA A 487 13.44 -9.63 -25.18
CA ALA A 487 12.79 -9.86 -23.91
C ALA A 487 13.35 -8.87 -22.88
N PHE A 488 12.47 -8.25 -22.12
CA PHE A 488 12.87 -7.51 -20.93
C PHE A 488 11.96 -7.90 -19.77
N THR A 489 12.48 -7.84 -18.56
CA THR A 489 11.69 -8.02 -17.35
C THR A 489 11.52 -6.69 -16.63
N PHE A 490 10.45 -6.60 -15.86
CA PHE A 490 10.17 -5.41 -15.06
C PHE A 490 9.57 -5.76 -13.71
N ASP A 491 9.85 -4.93 -12.73
CA ASP A 491 9.32 -4.98 -11.37
C ASP A 491 8.59 -3.68 -11.01
N ASN A 492 8.12 -3.61 -9.77
CA ASN A 492 7.50 -2.42 -9.18
C ASN A 492 6.35 -1.86 -10.02
N PHE A 493 5.52 -2.73 -10.62
CA PHE A 493 4.39 -2.23 -11.39
C PHE A 493 3.43 -1.46 -10.46
N ASN A 494 3.32 -0.16 -10.72
CA ASN A 494 2.51 0.77 -9.97
C ASN A 494 1.34 1.21 -10.85
N GLU A 495 0.16 0.67 -10.57
CA GLU A 495 -1.07 1.09 -11.23
C GLU A 495 -1.46 2.51 -10.78
N PHE A 496 -1.84 3.34 -11.74
CA PHE A 496 -2.22 4.71 -11.45
C PHE A 496 -3.59 4.79 -10.76
N PRO A 497 -3.71 5.55 -9.64
CA PRO A 497 -5.00 5.78 -9.00
C PRO A 497 -6.02 6.43 -9.95
N SER A 498 -5.53 7.30 -10.84
CA SER A 498 -6.30 7.86 -11.95
C SER A 498 -5.54 7.62 -13.25
N ARG A 499 -6.11 6.77 -14.12
CA ARG A 499 -5.54 6.48 -15.44
C ARG A 499 -5.59 7.71 -16.34
N LEU A 500 -4.64 7.82 -17.27
CA LEU A 500 -4.55 8.98 -18.16
C LEU A 500 -5.01 8.63 -19.56
N ASP A 501 -6.20 9.11 -19.96
CA ASP A 501 -6.75 8.86 -21.28
C ASP A 501 -5.92 9.50 -22.41
N PHE A 502 -6.02 8.93 -23.61
CA PHE A 502 -5.26 9.37 -24.78
C PHE A 502 -5.47 10.85 -25.13
N LYS A 503 -6.71 11.36 -25.06
CA LYS A 503 -7.03 12.75 -25.45
C LYS A 503 -6.37 13.74 -24.49
N LYS A 504 -6.45 13.46 -23.19
CA LYS A 504 -5.82 14.25 -22.13
C LYS A 504 -4.30 14.15 -22.20
N ALA A 505 -3.73 12.96 -22.40
CA ALA A 505 -2.29 12.81 -22.59
C ALA A 505 -1.78 13.58 -23.83
N LYS A 506 -2.54 13.58 -24.93
CA LYS A 506 -2.20 14.33 -26.15
C LYS A 506 -2.31 15.84 -25.94
N SER A 507 -3.36 16.34 -25.29
CA SER A 507 -3.51 17.77 -25.00
C SER A 507 -2.42 18.31 -24.06
N MET A 508 -1.88 17.47 -23.18
CA MET A 508 -0.75 17.79 -22.32
C MET A 508 0.62 17.80 -23.05
N GLY A 509 0.66 17.35 -24.31
CA GLY A 509 1.86 17.20 -25.11
C GLY A 509 2.74 16.01 -24.72
N VAL A 510 2.19 15.06 -23.96
CA VAL A 510 2.89 13.82 -23.56
C VAL A 510 3.05 12.91 -24.77
N ILE A 511 1.99 12.72 -25.53
CA ILE A 511 1.95 11.90 -26.74
C ILE A 511 2.39 12.72 -27.95
N SER A 512 3.29 12.19 -28.76
CA SER A 512 3.73 12.82 -30.01
C SER A 512 2.71 12.65 -31.15
N ASP A 513 2.91 13.37 -32.26
CA ASP A 513 2.08 13.22 -33.46
C ASP A 513 2.20 11.83 -34.12
N ALA A 514 3.19 11.03 -33.74
CA ALA A 514 3.31 9.62 -34.14
C ALA A 514 2.26 8.72 -33.45
N ASN A 515 1.43 9.25 -32.54
CA ASN A 515 0.27 8.60 -31.93
C ASN A 515 0.56 7.20 -31.34
N LEU A 516 1.73 7.01 -30.73
CA LEU A 516 2.10 5.76 -30.04
C LEU A 516 2.07 4.51 -30.93
N ILE A 517 2.43 4.64 -32.22
CA ILE A 517 2.63 3.47 -33.10
C ILE A 517 3.78 2.58 -32.58
N THR A 518 4.77 3.17 -31.92
CA THR A 518 5.94 2.48 -31.34
C THR A 518 6.34 3.13 -30.01
N VAL A 519 7.25 2.48 -29.26
CA VAL A 519 7.78 3.01 -28.00
C VAL A 519 8.42 4.39 -28.16
N GLU A 520 8.04 5.35 -27.31
CA GLU A 520 8.58 6.72 -27.33
C GLU A 520 9.42 7.00 -26.09
N LYS A 521 10.49 7.79 -26.22
CA LYS A 521 11.24 8.34 -25.07
C LYS A 521 10.59 9.61 -24.60
N LEU A 522 10.24 9.66 -23.32
CA LEU A 522 9.67 10.82 -22.66
C LEU A 522 10.77 11.54 -21.85
N PRO A 523 11.09 12.80 -22.18
CA PRO A 523 11.96 13.61 -21.35
C PRO A 523 11.27 13.93 -20.01
N TYR A 524 12.08 14.30 -19.01
CA TYR A 524 11.65 14.58 -17.64
C TYR A 524 10.41 15.48 -17.56
N GLU A 525 10.33 16.57 -18.33
CA GLU A 525 9.19 17.51 -18.27
C GLU A 525 7.86 16.86 -18.68
N LYS A 526 7.89 15.95 -19.67
CA LYS A 526 6.69 15.19 -20.07
C LYS A 526 6.37 14.09 -19.08
N PHE A 527 7.41 13.43 -18.55
CA PHE A 527 7.24 12.38 -17.55
C PHE A 527 6.63 12.94 -16.26
N LYS A 528 7.14 14.06 -15.76
CA LYS A 528 6.59 14.78 -14.60
C LYS A 528 5.13 15.14 -14.77
N LYS A 529 4.72 15.60 -15.97
CA LYS A 529 3.31 15.89 -16.28
C LYS A 529 2.40 14.67 -16.10
N ILE A 530 2.85 13.47 -16.49
CA ILE A 530 2.08 12.24 -16.26
C ILE A 530 1.88 12.06 -14.75
N ILE A 531 2.97 12.05 -13.97
CA ILE A 531 2.93 11.82 -12.52
C ILE A 531 2.05 12.85 -11.80
N ASP A 532 2.23 14.14 -12.11
CA ASP A 532 1.43 15.22 -11.52
C ASP A 532 -0.06 15.11 -11.89
N SER A 533 -0.41 14.49 -13.01
CA SER A 533 -1.81 14.35 -13.44
C SER A 533 -2.51 13.14 -12.84
N VAL A 534 -1.80 12.07 -12.54
CA VAL A 534 -2.39 10.80 -12.05
C VAL A 534 -2.45 10.71 -10.52
N TYR A 535 -1.66 11.52 -9.81
CA TYR A 535 -1.66 11.63 -8.34
C TYR A 535 -2.23 12.96 -7.81
N LYS A 536 -2.92 13.75 -8.65
CA LYS A 536 -3.71 14.89 -8.17
C LYS A 536 -4.96 14.36 -7.47
N SER A 537 -4.95 14.40 -6.14
CA SER A 537 -6.13 14.28 -5.27
C SER A 537 -6.95 15.57 -5.33
#